data_AF-A0A7X7KBQ4-F1
#
_entry.id   AF-A0A7X7KBQ4-F1
#
_cell.length_a   1.000
_cell.length_b   1.000
_cell.length_c   1.000
_cell.angle_alpha   90.00
_cell.angle_beta   90.00
_cell.angle_gamma   90.00
#
_symmetry.space_group_name_H-M   'P 1'
#
loop_
_entity.id
_entity.type
_entity.pdbx_description
1 polymer ?
#
loop_
_entity_poly.entity_id
_entity_poly.type
_entity_poly.pdbx_seq_one_letter_code
_entity_poly.pdbx_strand_id
1 'polypeptide(L)'
;LGISLIHPPSHCPVCKRFIRWYDNVPVFGWIFLRGRCRDCGCQISVRYPLVEAVSAAMFGIPAAVLHLSDGSYLPERTVEVAGGIFLPANTVEVAEGIFVSGSSVLQLYGIYLFHTLLLCTLLAAALIEYDRTRPPWRLFVPALLVGIFAPLIWPMLRPVPACPHIADNLSGAVDGLAGIMAGAALGGAAWLISRLARKNAAGEQRHPAGLLLCLLCIGLYLGWQAVLGIALAAAAAQCLAWPLRRRMPDAKLPPSLWLPPLAFVWILAWSSLVARWAAC
;
A
#
# COMPACT_ATOMS: atom_id res chain seq x y z
N LEU A 1 13.43 -20.70 -5.91
CA LEU A 1 12.77 -21.84 -5.22
C LEU A 1 11.60 -22.26 -6.08
N GLY A 2 11.69 -23.40 -6.78
CA GLY A 2 10.67 -23.90 -7.73
C GLY A 2 9.57 -24.73 -7.06
N ILE A 3 9.13 -24.33 -5.87
CA ILE A 3 8.08 -25.00 -5.13
C ILE A 3 6.77 -24.26 -5.44
N SER A 4 5.71 -24.98 -5.79
CA SER A 4 4.40 -24.37 -6.04
C SER A 4 3.82 -23.81 -4.73
N LEU A 5 3.19 -22.63 -4.79
CA LEU A 5 2.42 -22.07 -3.67
C LEU A 5 1.16 -22.89 -3.36
N ILE A 6 0.68 -23.65 -4.34
CA ILE A 6 -0.59 -24.38 -4.26
C ILE A 6 -0.36 -25.81 -3.75
N HIS A 7 0.79 -26.42 -4.08
CA HIS A 7 1.14 -27.79 -3.68
C HIS A 7 2.64 -27.93 -3.37
N PRO A 8 3.02 -28.64 -2.29
CA PRO A 8 2.18 -29.39 -1.34
C PRO A 8 1.50 -28.50 -0.27
N PRO A 9 0.48 -29.01 0.44
CA PRO A 9 -0.17 -28.27 1.53
C PRO A 9 0.78 -27.93 2.68
N SER A 10 0.40 -26.92 3.48
CA SER A 10 1.15 -26.48 4.66
C SER A 10 1.48 -27.67 5.56
N HIS A 11 2.75 -27.82 5.95
CA HIS A 11 3.23 -28.93 6.75
C HIS A 11 4.16 -28.43 7.85
N CYS A 12 4.22 -29.18 8.95
CA CYS A 12 5.14 -28.90 10.04
C CYS A 12 6.60 -29.05 9.56
N PRO A 13 7.51 -28.09 9.83
CA PRO A 13 8.90 -28.21 9.40
C PRO A 13 9.65 -29.36 10.08
N VAL A 14 9.21 -29.77 11.29
CA VAL A 14 9.84 -30.81 12.12
C VAL A 14 9.28 -32.20 11.81
N CYS A 15 7.98 -32.44 12.01
CA CYS A 15 7.39 -33.76 11.83
C CYS A 15 6.89 -34.04 10.41
N LYS A 16 6.90 -33.03 9.52
CA LYS A 16 6.43 -33.10 8.12
C LYS A 16 4.98 -33.51 7.94
N ARG A 17 4.21 -33.65 9.03
CA ARG A 17 2.78 -33.93 8.96
C ARG A 17 2.04 -32.71 8.42
N PHE A 18 1.04 -32.97 7.59
CA PHE A 18 0.19 -31.93 7.02
C PHE A 18 -0.62 -31.23 8.11
N ILE A 19 -0.71 -29.91 8.02
CA ILE A 19 -1.56 -29.11 8.87
C ILE A 19 -3.00 -29.34 8.41
N ARG A 20 -3.87 -29.67 9.36
CA ARG A 20 -5.29 -29.94 9.11
C ARG A 20 -5.96 -28.64 8.66
N TRP A 21 -6.98 -28.75 7.80
CA TRP A 21 -7.61 -27.57 7.21
C TRP A 21 -8.14 -26.56 8.25
N TYR A 22 -8.69 -27.04 9.38
CA TYR A 22 -9.18 -26.19 10.47
C TYR A 22 -8.06 -25.58 11.34
N ASP A 23 -6.87 -26.20 11.36
CA ASP A 23 -5.68 -25.64 12.01
C ASP A 23 -4.99 -24.60 11.11
N ASN A 24 -5.43 -24.48 9.84
CA ASN A 24 -4.94 -23.54 8.84
C ASN A 24 -5.87 -22.32 8.64
N VAL A 25 -6.83 -22.10 9.56
CA VAL A 25 -7.65 -20.88 9.57
C VAL A 25 -6.77 -19.71 10.04
N PRO A 26 -6.62 -18.63 9.24
CA PRO A 26 -5.73 -17.52 9.57
C PRO A 26 -5.98 -16.96 10.98
N VAL A 27 -4.91 -16.70 11.72
CA VAL A 27 -4.84 -16.23 13.12
C VAL A 27 -5.42 -17.24 14.12
N PHE A 28 -6.64 -17.70 13.91
CA PHE A 28 -7.39 -18.57 14.81
C PHE A 28 -6.76 -19.96 14.97
N GLY A 29 -6.24 -20.55 13.89
CA GLY A 29 -5.56 -21.85 13.95
C GLY A 29 -4.35 -21.81 14.90
N TRP A 30 -3.55 -20.75 14.83
CA TRP A 30 -2.41 -20.56 15.73
C TRP A 30 -2.83 -20.35 17.19
N ILE A 31 -3.91 -19.58 17.43
CA ILE A 31 -4.47 -19.34 18.77
C ILE A 31 -4.96 -20.65 19.40
N PHE A 32 -5.75 -21.44 18.67
CA PHE A 32 -6.28 -22.70 19.18
C PHE A 32 -5.20 -23.75 19.42
N LEU A 33 -4.14 -23.73 18.61
CA LEU A 33 -2.94 -24.55 18.80
C LEU A 33 -1.98 -24.02 19.88
N ARG A 34 -2.26 -22.83 20.46
CA ARG A 34 -1.38 -22.14 21.43
C ARG A 34 0.05 -22.00 20.92
N GLY A 35 0.21 -21.76 19.62
CA GLY A 35 1.50 -21.62 18.96
C GLY A 35 2.36 -22.89 18.90
N ARG A 36 1.77 -24.09 19.01
CA ARG A 36 2.50 -25.36 18.94
C ARG A 36 1.88 -26.33 17.95
N CYS A 37 2.72 -27.10 17.24
CA CYS A 37 2.24 -28.16 16.36
C CYS A 37 1.47 -29.20 17.18
N ARG A 38 0.29 -29.60 16.70
CA ARG A 38 -0.57 -30.58 17.36
C ARG A 38 0.06 -31.96 17.52
N ASP A 39 0.89 -32.38 16.56
CA ASP A 39 1.46 -33.73 16.53
C ASP A 39 2.80 -33.84 17.27
N CYS A 40 3.71 -32.88 17.07
CA CYS A 40 5.06 -32.95 17.67
C CYS A 40 5.34 -31.88 18.74
N GLY A 41 4.41 -30.96 19.00
CA GLY A 41 4.56 -29.92 20.01
C GLY A 41 5.58 -28.83 19.69
N CYS A 42 6.23 -28.87 18.52
CA CYS A 42 7.22 -27.85 18.14
C CYS A 42 6.57 -26.46 18.04
N GLN A 43 7.33 -25.41 18.37
CA GLN A 43 6.81 -24.05 18.33
C GLN A 43 6.57 -23.58 16.89
N ILE A 44 5.43 -22.95 16.66
CA ILE A 44 5.06 -22.28 15.40
C ILE A 44 5.34 -20.79 15.59
N SER A 45 6.14 -20.22 14.70
CA SER A 45 6.55 -18.80 14.77
C SER A 45 5.34 -17.86 14.80
N VAL A 46 5.35 -16.90 15.73
CA VAL A 46 4.32 -15.84 15.86
C VAL A 46 4.26 -14.91 14.64
N ARG A 47 5.27 -14.97 13.77
CA ARG A 47 5.31 -14.18 12.54
C ARG A 47 4.14 -14.46 11.61
N TYR A 48 3.73 -15.73 11.49
CA TYR A 48 2.64 -16.13 10.61
C TYR A 48 1.29 -15.50 11.00
N PRO A 49 0.78 -15.70 12.23
CA PRO A 49 -0.47 -15.06 12.64
C PRO A 49 -0.38 -13.53 12.67
N LEU A 50 0.81 -12.96 12.91
CA LEU A 50 1.00 -11.51 12.83
C LEU A 50 0.81 -10.99 11.40
N VAL A 51 1.40 -11.64 10.39
CA VAL A 51 1.25 -11.23 8.99
C VAL A 51 -0.20 -11.40 8.53
N GLU A 52 -0.88 -12.46 8.97
CA GLU A 52 -2.30 -12.68 8.69
C GLU A 52 -3.18 -11.60 9.31
N ALA A 53 -2.94 -11.24 10.58
CA ALA A 53 -3.67 -10.18 11.26
C ALA A 53 -3.44 -8.81 10.63
N VAL A 54 -2.20 -8.48 10.27
CA VAL A 54 -1.86 -7.22 9.57
C VAL A 54 -2.55 -7.16 8.22
N SER A 55 -2.52 -8.25 7.46
CA SER A 55 -3.20 -8.32 6.15
C SER A 55 -4.72 -8.12 6.32
N ALA A 56 -5.34 -8.84 7.27
CA ALA A 56 -6.75 -8.69 7.57
C ALA A 56 -7.11 -7.24 7.96
N ALA A 57 -6.29 -6.59 8.79
CA ALA A 57 -6.48 -5.18 9.16
C ALA A 57 -6.34 -4.24 7.96
N MET A 58 -5.34 -4.44 7.11
CA MET A 58 -5.09 -3.62 5.93
C MET A 58 -6.19 -3.71 4.87
N PHE A 59 -6.94 -4.81 4.81
CA PHE A 59 -8.09 -4.97 3.91
C PHE A 59 -9.43 -4.63 4.56
N GLY A 60 -9.63 -5.05 5.80
CA GLY A 60 -10.90 -4.94 6.50
C GLY A 60 -11.19 -3.53 6.99
N ILE A 61 -10.18 -2.83 7.51
CA ILE A 61 -10.37 -1.47 8.05
C ILE A 61 -10.75 -0.48 6.95
N PRO A 62 -10.07 -0.40 5.79
CA PRO A 62 -10.46 0.54 4.75
C PRO A 62 -11.84 0.21 4.17
N ALA A 63 -12.19 -1.08 4.04
CA ALA A 63 -13.54 -1.49 3.63
C ALA A 63 -14.60 -1.03 4.63
N ALA A 64 -14.38 -1.27 5.92
CA ALA A 64 -15.29 -0.87 6.98
C ALA A 64 -15.44 0.65 7.03
N VAL A 65 -14.34 1.40 6.97
CA VAL A 65 -14.36 2.86 6.98
C VAL A 65 -15.12 3.38 5.77
N LEU A 66 -14.85 2.86 4.56
CA LEU A 66 -15.56 3.24 3.33
C LEU A 66 -17.08 3.04 3.40
N HIS A 67 -17.50 1.89 3.93
CA HIS A 67 -18.91 1.54 4.05
C HIS A 67 -19.62 2.26 5.20
N LEU A 68 -18.98 2.42 6.35
CA LEU A 68 -19.59 3.05 7.52
C LEU A 68 -19.68 4.57 7.40
N SER A 69 -18.81 5.17 6.59
CA SER A 69 -18.76 6.62 6.41
C SER A 69 -19.48 7.10 5.15
N ASP A 70 -20.03 6.20 4.33
CA ASP A 70 -20.52 6.49 2.98
C ASP A 70 -19.52 7.30 2.12
N GLY A 71 -18.22 7.05 2.30
CA GLY A 71 -17.15 7.79 1.62
C GLY A 71 -16.86 9.22 2.12
N SER A 72 -17.48 9.69 3.21
CA SER A 72 -17.27 11.05 3.76
C SER A 72 -15.83 11.43 4.16
N TYR A 73 -14.90 10.47 4.27
CA TYR A 73 -13.47 10.77 4.50
C TYR A 73 -12.65 10.92 3.21
N LEU A 74 -13.25 10.69 2.04
CA LEU A 74 -12.58 10.91 0.76
C LEU A 74 -12.48 12.43 0.50
N PRO A 75 -11.32 12.95 0.07
CA PRO A 75 -11.25 14.33 -0.36
C PRO A 75 -12.14 14.55 -1.58
N GLU A 76 -12.97 15.59 -1.56
CA GLU A 76 -13.88 15.88 -2.66
C GLU A 76 -13.10 16.41 -3.88
N ARG A 77 -13.23 15.71 -5.00
CA ARG A 77 -12.87 16.21 -6.33
C ARG A 77 -14.17 16.53 -7.06
N THR A 78 -14.44 17.81 -7.30
CA THR A 78 -15.50 18.24 -8.21
C THR A 78 -14.96 18.15 -9.64
N VAL A 79 -15.55 17.30 -10.47
CA VAL A 79 -15.21 17.15 -11.90
C VAL A 79 -16.46 17.52 -12.69
N GLU A 80 -16.36 18.50 -13.58
CA GLU A 80 -17.43 18.85 -14.52
C GLU A 80 -17.25 17.97 -15.77
N VAL A 81 -17.84 16.77 -15.75
CA VAL A 81 -17.71 15.85 -16.89
C VAL A 81 -18.56 16.34 -18.07
N ALA A 82 -17.94 17.04 -19.02
CA ALA A 82 -18.52 17.28 -20.33
C ALA A 82 -18.58 15.97 -21.14
N GLY A 83 -19.72 15.27 -21.11
CA GLY A 83 -20.11 14.29 -22.13
C GLY A 83 -19.49 12.88 -22.09
N GLY A 84 -19.12 12.35 -20.92
CA GLY A 84 -18.57 10.98 -20.78
C GLY A 84 -19.59 9.94 -20.27
N ILE A 85 -19.55 8.72 -20.81
CA ILE A 85 -20.44 7.55 -20.56
C ILE A 85 -20.44 7.04 -19.09
N PHE A 86 -19.69 7.68 -18.20
CA PHE A 86 -19.74 7.46 -16.75
C PHE A 86 -20.36 8.69 -16.10
N LEU A 87 -21.70 8.70 -16.01
CA LEU A 87 -22.40 9.68 -15.19
C LEU A 87 -21.92 9.52 -13.74
N PRO A 88 -21.57 10.60 -13.01
CA PRO A 88 -21.63 10.56 -11.55
C PRO A 88 -23.06 10.12 -11.17
N ALA A 89 -23.21 9.19 -10.22
CA ALA A 89 -24.52 8.68 -9.82
C ALA A 89 -25.40 9.71 -9.07
N ASN A 90 -25.14 11.00 -9.24
CA ASN A 90 -25.65 12.05 -8.38
C ASN A 90 -25.72 13.44 -9.05
N THR A 91 -25.70 13.54 -10.38
CA THR A 91 -26.14 14.78 -11.05
C THR A 91 -27.59 14.64 -11.50
N VAL A 92 -28.52 14.79 -10.55
CA VAL A 92 -29.86 15.28 -10.83
C VAL A 92 -29.87 16.73 -10.34
N GLU A 93 -29.89 17.70 -11.25
CA GLU A 93 -30.32 19.05 -10.89
C GLU A 93 -31.82 18.99 -10.56
N VAL A 94 -32.20 19.27 -9.31
CA VAL A 94 -33.56 19.70 -8.99
C VAL A 94 -33.47 20.96 -8.17
N ALA A 95 -34.22 21.96 -8.62
CA ALA A 95 -34.52 23.18 -7.89
C ALA A 95 -34.91 22.87 -6.43
N GLU A 96 -34.42 23.71 -5.52
CA GLU A 96 -34.74 23.74 -4.09
C GLU A 96 -34.20 22.57 -3.24
N GLY A 97 -32.93 22.69 -2.84
CA GLY A 97 -32.63 22.61 -1.39
C GLY A 97 -32.26 21.27 -0.75
N ILE A 98 -31.92 20.21 -1.49
CA ILE A 98 -31.31 19.00 -0.89
C ILE A 98 -30.16 18.48 -1.77
N PHE A 99 -28.92 18.70 -1.33
CA PHE A 99 -27.72 18.07 -1.92
C PHE A 99 -27.57 16.66 -1.34
N VAL A 100 -27.85 15.61 -2.14
CA VAL A 100 -27.43 14.24 -1.81
C VAL A 100 -26.10 13.97 -2.54
N SER A 101 -24.99 14.33 -1.89
CA SER A 101 -23.64 13.95 -2.31
C SER A 101 -23.41 12.47 -1.99
N GLY A 102 -23.88 11.57 -2.87
CA GLY A 102 -23.65 10.14 -2.77
C GLY A 102 -22.68 9.67 -3.84
N SER A 103 -21.46 9.25 -3.47
CA SER A 103 -20.59 8.55 -4.40
C SER A 103 -21.25 7.25 -4.86
N SER A 104 -21.15 6.93 -6.16
CA SER A 104 -21.74 5.68 -6.65
C SER A 104 -21.11 4.49 -5.93
N VAL A 105 -21.90 3.46 -5.61
CA VAL A 105 -21.40 2.22 -4.99
C VAL A 105 -20.21 1.65 -5.78
N LEU A 106 -20.26 1.75 -7.11
CA LEU A 106 -19.18 1.32 -8.00
C LEU A 106 -17.91 2.16 -7.83
N GLN A 107 -18.03 3.47 -7.61
CA GLN A 107 -16.89 4.37 -7.35
C GLN A 107 -16.21 4.03 -6.03
N LEU A 108 -16.98 3.80 -4.98
CA LEU A 108 -16.47 3.38 -3.68
C LEU A 108 -15.67 2.06 -3.82
N TYR A 109 -16.28 1.04 -4.42
CA TYR A 109 -15.57 -0.22 -4.66
C TYR A 109 -14.34 -0.07 -5.57
N GLY A 110 -14.41 0.78 -6.59
CA GLY A 110 -13.27 1.09 -7.45
C GLY A 110 -12.10 1.69 -6.66
N ILE A 111 -12.36 2.70 -5.84
CA ILE A 111 -11.37 3.32 -4.95
C ILE A 111 -10.82 2.29 -3.96
N TYR A 112 -11.68 1.48 -3.34
CA TYR A 112 -11.25 0.43 -2.41
C TYR A 112 -10.29 -0.57 -3.06
N LEU A 113 -10.67 -1.14 -4.21
CA LEU A 113 -9.87 -2.15 -4.91
C LEU A 113 -8.54 -1.57 -5.40
N PHE A 114 -8.57 -0.33 -5.91
CA PHE A 114 -7.40 0.41 -6.33
C PHE A 114 -6.38 0.56 -5.19
N HIS A 115 -6.79 1.09 -4.04
CA HIS A 115 -5.89 1.27 -2.90
C HIS A 115 -5.49 -0.05 -2.23
N THR A 116 -6.36 -1.05 -2.27
CA THR A 116 -6.07 -2.40 -1.78
C THR A 116 -4.94 -3.04 -2.58
N LEU A 117 -4.92 -2.89 -3.91
CA LEU A 117 -3.83 -3.38 -4.75
C LEU A 117 -2.48 -2.73 -4.39
N LEU A 118 -2.47 -1.42 -4.10
CA LEU A 118 -1.29 -0.73 -3.59
C LEU A 118 -0.81 -1.35 -2.28
N LEU A 119 -1.69 -1.46 -1.29
CA LEU A 119 -1.37 -1.97 0.04
C LEU A 119 -0.85 -3.42 0.00
N CYS A 120 -1.48 -4.28 -0.80
CA CYS A 120 -1.00 -5.64 -1.10
C CYS A 120 0.45 -5.62 -1.60
N THR A 121 0.72 -4.79 -2.62
CA THR A 121 2.01 -4.74 -3.30
C THR A 121 3.10 -4.23 -2.35
N LEU A 122 2.80 -3.17 -1.59
CA LEU A 122 3.71 -2.62 -0.59
C LEU A 122 4.00 -3.61 0.52
N LEU A 123 2.96 -4.26 1.08
CA LEU A 123 3.11 -5.23 2.16
C LEU A 123 3.95 -6.44 1.70
N ALA A 124 3.66 -6.98 0.51
CA ALA A 124 4.44 -8.07 -0.06
C ALA A 124 5.90 -7.66 -0.26
N ALA A 125 6.16 -6.49 -0.83
CA ALA A 125 7.52 -5.99 -1.01
C ALA A 125 8.27 -5.82 0.33
N ALA A 126 7.61 -5.24 1.33
CA ALA A 126 8.14 -5.05 2.68
C ALA A 126 8.49 -6.39 3.36
N LEU A 127 7.62 -7.40 3.26
CA LEU A 127 7.87 -8.72 3.83
C LEU A 127 9.00 -9.48 3.14
N ILE A 128 9.10 -9.37 1.80
CA ILE A 128 10.20 -9.97 1.03
C ILE A 128 11.54 -9.32 1.41
N GLU A 129 11.57 -8.00 1.54
CA GLU A 129 12.77 -7.28 2.00
C GLU A 129 13.12 -7.58 3.46
N TYR A 130 12.10 -7.75 4.32
CA TYR A 130 12.28 -8.18 5.71
C TYR A 130 12.95 -9.56 5.77
N ASP A 131 12.63 -10.46 4.84
CA ASP A 131 13.31 -11.75 4.63
C ASP A 131 14.72 -11.64 4.03
N ARG A 132 15.26 -10.43 3.90
CA ARG A 132 16.56 -10.14 3.30
C ARG A 132 16.66 -10.57 1.83
N THR A 133 15.51 -10.78 1.18
CA THR A 133 15.44 -11.07 -0.25
C THR A 133 15.04 -9.81 -1.02
N ARG A 134 15.26 -9.81 -2.34
CA ARG A 134 14.91 -8.66 -3.18
C ARG A 134 13.51 -8.86 -3.74
N PRO A 135 12.62 -7.87 -3.66
CA PRO A 135 11.32 -7.96 -4.29
C PRO A 135 11.53 -7.99 -5.81
N PRO A 136 11.01 -9.01 -6.52
CA PRO A 136 11.14 -9.08 -7.96
C PRO A 136 10.31 -7.96 -8.60
N TRP A 137 10.82 -7.29 -9.63
CA TRP A 137 10.09 -6.21 -10.31
C TRP A 137 8.71 -6.67 -10.83
N ARG A 138 8.57 -7.96 -11.16
CA ARG A 138 7.31 -8.60 -11.58
C ARG A 138 6.19 -8.47 -10.54
N LEU A 139 6.52 -8.37 -9.25
CA LEU A 139 5.55 -8.10 -8.18
C LEU A 139 4.81 -6.78 -8.39
N PHE A 140 5.51 -5.77 -8.91
CA PHE A 140 4.98 -4.42 -9.07
C PHE A 140 4.24 -4.20 -10.38
N VAL A 141 4.39 -5.09 -11.37
CA VAL A 141 3.80 -4.92 -12.70
C VAL A 141 2.28 -4.71 -12.64
N PRO A 142 1.49 -5.52 -11.92
CA PRO A 142 0.05 -5.29 -11.83
C PRO A 142 -0.28 -3.93 -11.23
N ALA A 143 0.41 -3.54 -10.16
CA ALA A 143 0.21 -2.25 -9.51
C ALA A 143 0.58 -1.09 -10.44
N LEU A 144 1.70 -1.17 -11.15
CA LEU A 144 2.14 -0.14 -12.10
C LEU A 144 1.16 0.01 -13.26
N LEU A 145 0.70 -1.10 -13.85
CA LEU A 145 -0.26 -1.08 -14.95
C LEU A 145 -1.59 -0.48 -14.51
N VAL A 146 -2.18 -0.98 -13.42
CA VAL A 146 -3.46 -0.47 -12.89
C VAL A 146 -3.32 0.99 -12.47
N GLY A 147 -2.21 1.35 -11.81
CA GLY A 147 -1.92 2.71 -11.39
C GLY A 147 -1.79 3.67 -12.56
N ILE A 148 -1.21 3.25 -13.69
CA ILE A 148 -1.09 4.09 -14.89
C ILE A 148 -2.42 4.19 -15.62
N PHE A 149 -3.05 3.06 -15.97
CA PHE A 149 -4.15 3.03 -16.92
C PHE A 149 -5.52 3.29 -16.31
N ALA A 150 -5.81 2.78 -15.11
CA ALA A 150 -7.15 2.91 -14.53
C ALA A 150 -7.56 4.39 -14.29
N PRO A 151 -6.68 5.27 -13.78
CA PRO A 151 -7.03 6.69 -13.61
C PRO A 151 -7.14 7.48 -14.92
N LEU A 152 -6.67 6.97 -16.06
CA LEU A 152 -6.89 7.61 -17.37
C LEU A 152 -8.33 7.43 -17.84
N ILE A 153 -8.95 6.32 -17.46
CA ILE A 153 -10.34 6.00 -17.79
C ILE A 153 -11.26 6.54 -16.69
N TRP A 154 -10.83 6.44 -15.43
CA TRP A 154 -11.60 6.85 -14.26
C TRP A 154 -10.76 7.76 -13.34
N PRO A 155 -10.65 9.07 -13.65
CA PRO A 155 -9.82 10.02 -12.89
C PRO A 155 -10.16 10.09 -11.39
N MET A 156 -11.41 9.79 -11.02
CA MET A 156 -11.87 9.73 -9.63
C MET A 156 -11.15 8.68 -8.75
N LEU A 157 -10.47 7.70 -9.34
CA LEU A 157 -9.61 6.79 -8.59
C LEU A 157 -8.45 7.52 -7.87
N ARG A 158 -8.09 8.71 -8.36
CA ARG A 158 -7.20 9.67 -7.69
C ARG A 158 -8.02 10.90 -7.27
N PRO A 159 -8.54 10.91 -6.04
CA PRO A 159 -9.40 12.01 -5.59
C PRO A 159 -8.62 13.31 -5.34
N VAL A 160 -7.29 13.27 -5.28
CA VAL A 160 -6.46 14.48 -5.09
C VAL A 160 -5.81 14.89 -6.40
N PRO A 161 -6.15 16.07 -6.96
CA PRO A 161 -5.48 16.57 -8.14
C PRO A 161 -4.04 17.00 -7.81
N ALA A 162 -3.14 16.81 -8.77
CA ALA A 162 -1.76 17.30 -8.67
C ALA A 162 -1.70 18.83 -8.82
N CYS A 163 -2.56 19.42 -9.65
CA CYS A 163 -2.72 20.86 -9.81
C CYS A 163 -4.22 21.23 -9.89
N PRO A 164 -4.72 22.23 -9.13
CA PRO A 164 -6.14 22.55 -9.01
C PRO A 164 -6.87 23.09 -10.25
N HIS A 165 -6.23 23.21 -11.42
CA HIS A 165 -6.79 23.94 -12.57
C HIS A 165 -6.61 23.22 -13.92
N ILE A 166 -6.40 21.91 -13.90
CA ILE A 166 -6.21 21.11 -15.12
C ILE A 166 -7.56 20.61 -15.61
N ALA A 167 -7.79 20.71 -16.93
CA ALA A 167 -8.97 20.16 -17.58
C ALA A 167 -9.19 18.69 -17.21
N ASP A 168 -10.43 18.34 -16.90
CA ASP A 168 -10.81 17.06 -16.32
C ASP A 168 -10.37 15.83 -17.13
N ASN A 169 -10.35 15.96 -18.47
CA ASN A 169 -9.92 14.91 -19.41
C ASN A 169 -8.41 14.59 -19.36
N LEU A 170 -7.58 15.55 -18.95
CA LEU A 170 -6.12 15.39 -18.84
C LEU A 170 -5.67 15.12 -17.41
N SER A 171 -6.57 15.32 -16.47
CA SER A 171 -6.27 15.38 -15.05
C SER A 171 -5.69 14.07 -14.51
N GLY A 172 -6.27 12.91 -14.87
CA GLY A 172 -5.74 11.59 -14.50
C GLY A 172 -4.31 11.34 -15.01
N ALA A 173 -3.97 11.84 -16.20
CA ALA A 173 -2.62 11.72 -16.76
C ALA A 173 -1.62 12.61 -16.01
N VAL A 174 -1.97 13.86 -15.74
CA VAL A 174 -1.09 14.80 -15.03
C VAL A 174 -0.87 14.37 -13.58
N ASP A 175 -1.92 13.92 -12.90
CA ASP A 175 -1.85 13.40 -11.53
C ASP A 175 -0.86 12.22 -11.46
N GLY A 176 -0.91 11.33 -12.46
CA GLY A 176 -0.03 10.17 -12.56
C GLY A 176 1.41 10.55 -12.85
N LEU A 177 1.64 11.48 -13.78
CA LEU A 177 2.97 11.97 -14.10
C LEU A 177 3.62 12.68 -12.90
N ALA A 178 2.89 13.54 -12.21
CA ALA A 178 3.37 14.20 -11.00
C ALA A 178 3.77 13.17 -9.93
N GLY A 179 2.92 12.16 -9.70
CA GLY A 179 3.20 11.05 -8.79
C GLY A 179 4.45 10.25 -9.17
N ILE A 180 4.59 9.86 -10.45
CA ILE A 180 5.77 9.16 -10.97
C ILE A 180 7.02 10.01 -10.77
N MET A 181 6.99 11.29 -11.15
CA MET A 181 8.15 12.18 -11.04
C MET A 181 8.62 12.30 -9.59
N ALA A 182 7.70 12.50 -8.64
CA ALA A 182 8.03 12.55 -7.22
C ALA A 182 8.62 11.23 -6.71
N GLY A 183 7.99 10.09 -7.06
CA GLY A 183 8.46 8.76 -6.69
C GLY A 183 9.85 8.43 -7.26
N ALA A 184 10.08 8.75 -8.53
CA ALA A 184 11.35 8.58 -9.21
C ALA A 184 12.44 9.48 -8.61
N ALA A 185 12.14 10.73 -8.31
CA ALA A 185 13.08 11.68 -7.73
C ALA A 185 13.55 11.20 -6.33
N LEU A 186 12.62 10.90 -5.42
CA LEU A 186 12.98 10.46 -4.07
C LEU A 186 13.60 9.06 -4.04
N GLY A 187 13.04 8.11 -4.80
CA GLY A 187 13.58 6.76 -4.89
C GLY A 187 14.96 6.74 -5.56
N GLY A 188 15.15 7.54 -6.60
CA GLY A 188 16.42 7.72 -7.31
C GLY A 188 17.48 8.38 -6.42
N ALA A 189 17.11 9.42 -5.67
CA ALA A 189 17.99 10.07 -4.70
C ALA A 189 18.42 9.09 -3.60
N ALA A 190 17.49 8.35 -2.99
CA ALA A 190 17.80 7.32 -2.01
C ALA A 190 18.72 6.23 -2.58
N TRP A 191 18.50 5.83 -3.84
CA TRP A 191 19.35 4.88 -4.55
C TRP A 191 20.76 5.42 -4.76
N LEU A 192 20.89 6.68 -5.17
CA LEU A 192 22.16 7.35 -5.41
C LEU A 192 22.95 7.56 -4.12
N ILE A 193 22.31 8.07 -3.07
CA ILE A 193 22.91 8.22 -1.73
C ILE A 193 23.45 6.88 -1.24
N SER A 194 22.63 5.83 -1.33
CA SER A 194 23.06 4.49 -0.97
C SER A 194 24.21 4.01 -1.85
N ARG A 195 24.26 4.38 -3.13
CA ARG A 195 25.37 4.05 -4.05
C ARG A 195 26.67 4.74 -3.68
N LEU A 196 26.61 6.01 -3.30
CA LEU A 196 27.77 6.80 -2.91
C LEU A 196 28.33 6.36 -1.55
N ALA A 197 27.46 6.14 -0.56
CA ALA A 197 27.84 5.63 0.75
C ALA A 197 28.52 4.23 0.68
N ARG A 198 28.18 3.44 -0.34
CA ARG A 198 28.72 2.09 -0.57
C ARG A 198 30.16 2.05 -1.09
N LYS A 199 30.69 3.11 -1.70
CA LYS A 199 32.11 3.12 -2.15
C LYS A 199 33.09 2.88 -0.99
N ASN A 200 32.65 3.10 0.25
CA ASN A 200 33.47 3.03 1.45
C ASN A 200 33.19 1.79 2.34
N ALA A 201 32.31 0.87 1.94
CA ALA A 201 31.92 -0.28 2.78
C ALA A 201 31.96 -1.61 2.01
N ALA A 202 32.94 -2.46 2.34
CA ALA A 202 33.04 -3.83 1.86
C ALA A 202 32.01 -4.73 2.57
N GLY A 203 30.76 -4.73 2.12
CA GLY A 203 29.75 -5.58 2.76
C GLY A 203 28.36 -5.57 2.13
N GLU A 204 27.98 -6.72 1.58
CA GLU A 204 26.63 -7.25 1.34
C GLU A 204 25.63 -6.36 0.56
N GLN A 205 25.37 -6.78 -0.70
CA GLN A 205 24.57 -6.07 -1.70
C GLN A 205 23.10 -5.87 -1.29
N ARG A 206 22.79 -4.71 -0.70
CA ARG A 206 21.42 -4.20 -0.53
C ARG A 206 21.09 -3.23 -1.66
N HIS A 207 20.32 -3.68 -2.63
CA HIS A 207 19.85 -2.83 -3.74
C HIS A 207 18.58 -2.08 -3.31
N PRO A 208 18.57 -0.74 -3.33
CA PRO A 208 17.40 0.08 -3.00
C PRO A 208 16.35 0.14 -4.12
N ALA A 209 16.38 -0.82 -5.05
CA ALA A 209 15.45 -0.88 -6.18
C ALA A 209 14.00 -1.12 -5.71
N GLY A 210 13.80 -1.90 -4.64
CA GLY A 210 12.48 -2.11 -4.06
C GLY A 210 11.88 -0.82 -3.48
N LEU A 211 12.67 -0.02 -2.76
CA LEU A 211 12.25 1.29 -2.26
C LEU A 211 11.82 2.23 -3.40
N LEU A 212 12.58 2.29 -4.50
CA LEU A 212 12.21 3.07 -5.69
C LEU A 212 10.86 2.61 -6.26
N LEU A 213 10.66 1.31 -6.47
CA LEU A 213 9.41 0.78 -7.03
C LEU A 213 8.22 1.02 -6.09
N CYS A 214 8.41 0.91 -4.77
CA CYS A 214 7.39 1.24 -3.78
C CYS A 214 7.01 2.73 -3.84
N LEU A 215 7.98 3.65 -3.92
CA LEU A 215 7.70 5.09 -4.00
C LEU A 215 7.03 5.49 -5.33
N LEU A 216 7.39 4.82 -6.44
CA LEU A 216 6.68 4.96 -7.72
C LEU A 216 5.22 4.52 -7.60
N CYS A 217 4.96 3.38 -6.97
CA CYS A 217 3.60 2.90 -6.73
C CYS A 217 2.83 3.85 -5.81
N ILE A 218 3.43 4.35 -4.72
CA ILE A 218 2.80 5.35 -3.84
C ILE A 218 2.40 6.59 -4.64
N GLY A 219 3.29 7.12 -5.48
CA GLY A 219 2.98 8.29 -6.31
C GLY A 219 1.85 8.04 -7.30
N LEU A 220 1.84 6.87 -7.94
CA LEU A 220 0.78 6.49 -8.88
C LEU A 220 -0.59 6.30 -8.22
N TYR A 221 -0.68 6.01 -6.93
CA TYR A 221 -1.98 5.74 -6.30
C TYR A 221 -2.45 6.89 -5.42
N LEU A 222 -1.53 7.48 -4.65
CA LEU A 222 -1.86 8.46 -3.62
C LEU A 222 -1.45 9.89 -3.99
N GLY A 223 -0.77 10.08 -5.13
CA GLY A 223 -0.29 11.39 -5.60
C GLY A 223 1.08 11.78 -5.05
N TRP A 224 1.63 12.88 -5.57
CA TRP A 224 2.97 13.36 -5.24
C TRP A 224 3.09 13.81 -3.77
N GLN A 225 2.01 14.38 -3.21
CA GLN A 225 1.95 14.83 -1.82
C GLN A 225 2.20 13.66 -0.86
N ALA A 226 1.58 12.51 -1.15
CA ALA A 226 1.74 11.29 -0.39
C ALA A 226 3.16 10.74 -0.46
N VAL A 227 3.82 10.81 -1.62
CA VAL A 227 5.22 10.39 -1.76
C VAL A 227 6.10 11.17 -0.78
N LEU A 228 5.98 12.50 -0.73
CA LEU A 228 6.76 13.34 0.17
C LEU A 228 6.45 13.04 1.64
N GLY A 229 5.16 13.05 2.01
CA GLY A 229 4.73 12.84 3.38
C GLY A 229 5.10 11.46 3.92
N ILE A 230 4.83 10.40 3.15
CA ILE A 230 5.14 9.02 3.54
C ILE A 230 6.65 8.80 3.56
N ALA A 231 7.42 9.32 2.59
CA ALA A 231 8.88 9.17 2.60
C ALA A 231 9.53 9.85 3.81
N LEU A 232 9.06 11.05 4.18
CA LEU A 232 9.54 11.76 5.36
C LEU A 232 9.19 10.99 6.65
N ALA A 233 7.95 10.54 6.78
CA ALA A 233 7.51 9.74 7.92
C ALA A 233 8.27 8.40 8.02
N ALA A 234 8.54 7.75 6.88
CA ALA A 234 9.32 6.51 6.83
C ALA A 234 10.78 6.75 7.24
N ALA A 235 11.39 7.85 6.81
CA ALA A 235 12.74 8.23 7.24
C ALA A 235 12.78 8.50 8.76
N ALA A 236 11.80 9.22 9.29
CA ALA A 236 11.67 9.47 10.72
C ALA A 236 11.50 8.17 11.52
N ALA A 237 10.60 7.28 11.10
CA ALA A 237 10.40 5.97 11.71
C ALA A 237 11.68 5.12 11.66
N GLN A 238 12.40 5.16 10.54
CA GLN A 238 13.68 4.46 10.38
C GLN A 238 14.76 4.98 11.34
N CYS A 239 14.81 6.29 11.60
CA CYS A 239 15.69 6.91 12.59
C CYS A 239 15.30 6.56 14.02
N LEU A 240 13.99 6.61 14.34
CA LEU A 240 13.47 6.25 15.66
C LEU A 240 13.69 4.77 16.01
N ALA A 241 13.70 3.89 15.01
CA ALA A 241 13.98 2.47 15.19
C ALA A 241 15.48 2.15 15.34
N TRP A 242 16.37 3.13 15.17
CA TRP A 242 17.82 2.92 15.24
C TRP A 242 18.35 2.36 16.57
N PRO A 243 17.86 2.80 17.76
CA PRO A 243 18.29 2.23 19.03
C PRO A 243 17.93 0.74 19.16
N LEU A 244 16.77 0.34 18.64
CA LEU A 244 16.32 -1.05 18.62
C LEU A 244 17.21 -1.90 17.71
N ARG A 245 17.62 -1.34 16.57
CA ARG A 245 18.53 -1.99 15.63
C ARG A 245 19.91 -2.28 16.23
N ARG A 246 20.38 -1.45 17.17
CA ARG A 246 21.62 -1.73 17.93
C ARG A 246 21.48 -2.91 18.89
N ARG A 247 20.27 -3.16 19.41
CA ARG A 247 19.99 -4.26 20.35
C ARG A 247 19.67 -5.60 19.67
N MET A 248 19.28 -5.58 18.40
CA MET A 248 18.96 -6.77 17.61
C MET A 248 19.83 -6.80 16.34
N PRO A 249 21.11 -7.21 16.43
CA PRO A 249 22.05 -7.16 15.30
C PRO A 249 21.57 -7.95 14.08
N ASP A 250 20.78 -9.01 14.30
CA ASP A 250 20.17 -9.81 13.24
C ASP A 250 18.88 -9.20 12.64
N ALA A 251 18.21 -8.30 13.34
CA ALA A 251 17.00 -7.64 12.84
C ALA A 251 17.37 -6.40 12.00
N LYS A 252 17.85 -6.60 10.78
CA LYS A 252 18.09 -5.49 9.85
C LYS A 252 16.78 -5.03 9.20
N LEU A 253 16.06 -4.12 9.85
CA LEU A 253 14.82 -3.50 9.35
C LEU A 253 15.10 -2.69 8.05
N PRO A 254 14.49 -3.04 6.89
CA PRO A 254 14.64 -2.27 5.66
C PRO A 254 13.74 -1.01 5.68
N PRO A 255 14.13 0.09 5.02
CA PRO A 255 13.32 1.32 4.98
C PRO A 255 11.92 1.12 4.36
N SER A 256 11.80 0.19 3.42
CA SER A 256 10.53 -0.18 2.77
C SER A 256 9.50 -0.75 3.75
N LEU A 257 9.92 -1.28 4.90
CA LEU A 257 9.05 -1.86 5.92
C LEU A 257 8.05 -0.85 6.49
N TRP A 258 8.41 0.43 6.50
CA TRP A 258 7.58 1.50 7.02
C TRP A 258 6.51 1.97 6.03
N LEU A 259 6.67 1.68 4.74
CA LEU A 259 5.78 2.21 3.69
C LEU A 259 4.35 1.66 3.75
N PRO A 260 4.10 0.35 3.92
CA PRO A 260 2.73 -0.17 4.00
C PRO A 260 1.89 0.43 5.14
N PRO A 261 2.35 0.47 6.42
CA PRO A 261 1.55 1.04 7.49
C PRO A 261 1.38 2.56 7.34
N LEU A 262 2.36 3.27 6.80
CA LEU A 262 2.23 4.71 6.54
C LEU A 262 1.27 5.02 5.40
N ALA A 263 1.30 4.24 4.32
CA ALA A 263 0.33 4.35 3.23
C ALA A 263 -1.10 4.01 3.72
N PHE A 264 -1.23 3.00 4.58
CA PHE A 264 -2.48 2.64 5.22
C PHE A 264 -3.04 3.80 6.05
N VAL A 265 -2.21 4.40 6.92
CA VAL A 265 -2.62 5.59 7.70
C VAL A 265 -2.95 6.76 6.80
N TRP A 266 -2.19 6.98 5.73
CA TRP A 266 -2.48 8.03 4.75
C TRP A 266 -3.87 7.88 4.13
N ILE A 267 -4.22 6.66 3.71
CA ILE A 267 -5.54 6.36 3.13
C ILE A 267 -6.68 6.63 4.14
N LEU A 268 -6.49 6.30 5.41
CA LEU A 268 -7.51 6.51 6.45
C LEU A 268 -7.63 7.96 6.91
N ALA A 269 -6.53 8.71 6.90
CA ALA A 269 -6.48 10.10 7.33
C ALA A 269 -6.49 11.09 6.15
N TRP A 270 -6.92 10.63 4.98
CA TRP A 270 -6.69 11.31 3.71
C TRP A 270 -7.27 12.73 3.67
N SER A 271 -8.54 12.91 4.00
CA SER A 271 -9.20 14.23 4.03
C SER A 271 -8.46 15.23 4.92
N SER A 272 -8.04 14.80 6.11
CA SER A 272 -7.34 15.64 7.09
C SER A 272 -5.93 16.01 6.64
N LEU A 273 -5.24 15.08 5.97
CA LEU A 273 -3.89 15.32 5.47
C LEU A 273 -3.92 16.26 4.29
N VAL A 274 -4.84 16.07 3.34
CA VAL A 274 -4.89 16.83 2.08
C VAL A 274 -5.52 18.21 2.23
N ALA A 275 -6.48 18.40 3.12
CA ALA A 275 -7.02 19.73 3.42
C ALA A 275 -5.92 20.74 3.81
N ARG A 276 -4.81 20.26 4.39
CA ARG A 276 -3.66 21.10 4.73
C ARG A 276 -2.80 21.51 3.52
N TRP A 277 -2.83 20.75 2.44
CA TRP A 277 -2.07 21.03 1.21
C TRP A 277 -2.89 21.83 0.20
N ALA A 278 -4.22 21.69 0.20
CA ALA A 278 -5.11 22.49 -0.65
C ALA A 278 -5.20 23.96 -0.20
N ALA A 279 -4.76 24.27 1.03
CA ALA A 279 -4.72 25.61 1.60
C ALA A 279 -3.40 26.37 1.33
N CYS A 280 -2.45 25.77 0.62
CA CYS A 280 -1.18 26.38 0.20
C CYS A 280 -1.14 26.52 -1.33
#